data_AF-A0A433QMW9-F1
#
_entry.id   AF-A0A433QMW9-F1
#
_cell.length_a   1.000
_cell.length_b   1.000
_cell.length_c   1.000
_cell.angle_alpha   90.00
_cell.angle_beta   90.00
_cell.angle_gamma   90.00
#
_symmetry.space_group_name_H-M   'P 1'
#
loop_
_entity.id
_entity.type
_entity.pdbx_description
1 polymer ?
#
loop_
_entity_poly.entity_id
_entity_poly.type
_entity_poly.pdbx_seq_one_letter_code
_entity_poly.pdbx_strand_id
1 'polypeptide(L)'
;VYDALAAGSIPIYLGARDIDNYVPPHSIINVVDFANVTALANHIKKVTNSTELRMEYYKWKENAKIDPYTFCKLCLEDTRGIECRALDSAVWI
;
A
#
# COMPACT_ATOMS: atom_id res chain seq x y z
N VAL A 1 -5.43 0.36 -7.03
CA VAL A 1 -4.62 0.13 -5.80
C VAL A 1 -5.01 1.10 -4.69
N TYR A 2 -5.06 2.40 -4.97
CA TYR A 2 -5.41 3.42 -4.00
C TYR A 2 -6.83 3.28 -3.43
N ASP A 3 -7.83 2.90 -4.24
CA ASP A 3 -9.20 2.67 -3.72
C ASP A 3 -9.25 1.59 -2.63
N ALA A 4 -8.47 0.52 -2.79
CA ALA A 4 -8.39 -0.55 -1.79
C ALA A 4 -7.67 -0.10 -0.52
N LEU A 5 -6.60 0.70 -0.64
CA LEU A 5 -5.92 1.30 0.51
C LEU A 5 -6.84 2.27 1.27
N ALA A 6 -7.57 3.11 0.55
CA ALA A 6 -8.54 4.06 1.10
C ALA A 6 -9.70 3.35 1.80
N ALA A 7 -10.17 2.22 1.23
CA ALA A 7 -11.19 1.37 1.85
C ALA A 7 -10.67 0.56 3.06
N GLY A 8 -9.41 0.75 3.47
CA GLY A 8 -8.80 0.03 4.60
C GLY A 8 -8.52 -1.45 4.33
N SER A 9 -8.45 -1.86 3.07
CA SER A 9 -8.13 -3.23 2.64
C SER A 9 -6.65 -3.38 2.28
N ILE A 10 -6.16 -4.62 2.22
CA ILE A 10 -4.82 -4.96 1.70
C ILE A 10 -4.94 -5.26 0.20
N PRO A 11 -4.39 -4.44 -0.70
CA PRO A 11 -4.43 -4.71 -2.13
C PRO A 11 -3.57 -5.92 -2.50
N ILE A 12 -4.09 -6.80 -3.35
CA ILE A 12 -3.30 -7.79 -4.09
C ILE A 12 -3.01 -7.19 -5.46
N TYR A 13 -1.76 -6.84 -5.72
CA TYR A 13 -1.37 -6.02 -6.87
C TYR A 13 -0.68 -6.85 -7.95
N LEU A 14 -1.13 -6.68 -9.19
CA LEU A 14 -0.45 -7.15 -10.40
C LEU A 14 -0.45 -6.01 -11.41
N GLY A 15 0.73 -5.56 -11.83
CA GLY A 15 0.86 -4.40 -12.70
C GLY A 15 2.30 -3.96 -12.89
N ALA A 16 2.54 -2.66 -12.75
CA ALA A 16 3.86 -2.05 -12.93
C ALA A 16 4.87 -2.59 -11.92
N ARG A 17 6.10 -2.87 -12.37
CA ARG A 17 7.15 -3.50 -11.55
C ARG A 17 7.72 -2.58 -10.48
N ASP A 18 7.53 -1.29 -10.64
CA ASP A 18 8.02 -0.21 -9.80
C ASP A 18 6.94 0.35 -8.86
N ILE A 19 5.83 -0.36 -8.69
CA ILE A 19 4.71 0.03 -7.83
C ILE A 19 5.14 0.38 -6.40
N ASP A 20 6.18 -0.26 -5.87
CA ASP A 20 6.71 -0.01 -4.53
C ASP A 20 7.23 1.42 -4.34
N ASN A 21 7.50 2.14 -5.43
CA ASN A 21 7.84 3.57 -5.37
C ASN A 21 6.62 4.48 -5.18
N TYR A 22 5.41 3.98 -5.43
CA TYR A 22 4.17 4.76 -5.50
C TYR A 22 3.15 4.39 -4.42
N VAL A 23 3.44 3.39 -3.59
CA VAL A 23 2.58 2.97 -2.47
C VAL A 23 3.35 3.04 -1.15
N PRO A 24 2.65 3.04 -0.01
CA PRO A 24 3.33 2.98 1.28
C PRO A 24 4.14 1.70 1.43
N PRO A 25 5.26 1.74 2.17
CA PRO A 25 6.11 0.57 2.35
C PRO A 25 5.31 -0.57 2.96
N HIS A 26 5.46 -1.77 2.37
CA HIS A 26 4.79 -2.99 2.83
C HIS A 26 3.25 -2.87 2.93
N SER A 27 2.61 -2.08 2.06
CA SER A 27 1.16 -1.86 2.09
C SER A 27 0.35 -2.78 1.16
N ILE A 28 1.04 -3.53 0.29
CA ILE A 28 0.41 -4.38 -0.75
C ILE A 28 0.99 -5.79 -0.72
N ILE A 29 0.21 -6.76 -1.19
CA ILE A 29 0.71 -8.07 -1.58
C ILE A 29 1.01 -8.01 -3.08
N ASN A 30 2.28 -7.88 -3.44
CA ASN A 30 2.68 -7.82 -4.85
C ASN A 30 2.79 -9.23 -5.43
N VAL A 31 2.03 -9.51 -6.50
CA VAL A 31 1.97 -10.86 -7.10
C VAL A 31 3.32 -11.29 -7.65
N VAL A 32 4.16 -10.36 -8.11
CA VAL A 32 5.48 -10.69 -8.68
C VAL A 32 6.50 -11.19 -7.65
N ASP A 33 6.22 -11.03 -6.36
CA ASP A 33 7.09 -11.52 -5.27
C ASP A 33 6.95 -13.03 -5.05
N PHE A 34 5.97 -13.67 -5.70
CA PHE A 34 5.66 -15.08 -5.53
C PHE A 34 6.05 -15.87 -6.77
N ALA A 35 6.72 -17.01 -6.57
CA ALA A 35 7.14 -17.89 -7.67
C ALA A 35 5.96 -18.45 -8.48
N ASN A 36 4.76 -18.57 -7.87
CA ASN A 36 3.54 -19.07 -8.51
C ASN A 36 2.28 -18.73 -7.70
N VAL A 37 1.11 -18.99 -8.31
CA VAL A 37 -0.20 -18.73 -7.72
C VAL A 37 -0.43 -19.52 -6.41
N THR A 38 0.10 -20.73 -6.28
CA THR A 38 -0.03 -21.53 -5.04
C THR A 38 0.71 -20.88 -3.88
N ALA A 39 1.91 -20.36 -4.11
CA ALA A 39 2.68 -19.61 -3.11
C ALA A 39 1.94 -18.34 -2.67
N LEU A 40 1.38 -17.58 -3.62
CA LEU A 40 0.55 -16.41 -3.34
C LEU A 40 -0.68 -16.78 -2.50
N ALA A 41 -1.44 -17.81 -2.89
CA ALA A 41 -2.63 -18.26 -2.18
C ALA A 41 -2.32 -18.71 -0.74
N ASN A 42 -1.19 -19.40 -0.55
CA ASN A 42 -0.73 -19.80 0.78
C ASN A 42 -0.36 -18.58 1.64
N HIS A 43 0.27 -17.56 1.06
CA HIS A 43 0.56 -16.32 1.76
C HIS A 43 -0.71 -15.58 2.16
N ILE A 44 -1.67 -15.42 1.25
CA ILE A 44 -2.96 -14.80 1.53
C ILE A 44 -3.65 -15.52 2.70
N LYS A 45 -3.69 -16.86 2.70
CA LYS A 45 -4.25 -17.64 3.83
C LYS A 45 -3.54 -17.35 5.16
N LYS A 46 -2.21 -17.23 5.16
CA LYS A 46 -1.46 -16.87 6.38
C LYS A 46 -1.84 -15.49 6.89
N VAL A 47 -1.91 -14.49 6.01
CA VAL A 47 -2.31 -13.11 6.34
C VAL A 47 -3.75 -13.05 6.84
N THR A 48 -4.66 -13.81 6.23
CA THR A 48 -6.05 -13.89 6.70
C THR A 48 -6.15 -14.52 8.09
N ASN A 49 -5.36 -15.55 8.38
CA ASN A 49 -5.46 -16.30 9.64
C ASN A 49 -4.59 -15.75 10.79
N SER A 50 -3.68 -14.81 10.53
CA SER A 50 -2.82 -14.20 11.55
C SER A 50 -3.07 -12.70 11.64
N THR A 51 -3.58 -12.26 12.80
CA THR A 51 -3.76 -10.84 13.10
C THR A 51 -2.43 -10.11 13.10
N GLU A 52 -1.38 -10.72 13.65
CA GLU A 52 -0.04 -10.12 13.69
C GLU A 52 0.48 -9.82 12.28
N LEU A 53 0.49 -10.82 11.39
CA LEU A 53 0.92 -10.64 9.99
C LEU A 53 0.07 -9.61 9.25
N ARG A 54 -1.24 -9.59 9.50
CA ARG A 54 -2.14 -8.62 8.89
C ARG A 54 -1.87 -7.19 9.35
N MET A 55 -1.51 -7.00 10.63
CA MET A 55 -1.18 -5.69 11.18
C MET A 55 0.11 -5.12 10.60
N GLU A 56 1.03 -5.97 10.13
CA GLU A 56 2.24 -5.49 9.44
C GLU A 56 1.92 -4.67 8.19
N TYR A 57 0.91 -5.08 7.43
CA TYR A 57 0.42 -4.36 6.24
C TYR A 57 -0.23 -3.00 6.56
N TYR A 58 -0.47 -2.68 7.83
CA TYR A 58 -1.04 -1.41 8.27
C TYR A 58 -0.05 -0.52 9.03
N LYS A 59 1.18 -0.98 9.31
CA LYS A 59 2.22 -0.20 10.02
C LYS A 59 2.53 1.14 9.36
N TRP A 60 2.45 1.21 8.03
CA TRP A 60 2.66 2.45 7.28
C TRP A 60 1.69 3.59 7.67
N LYS A 61 0.49 3.27 8.18
CA LYS A 61 -0.47 4.28 8.64
C LYS A 61 0.04 5.06 9.86
N GLU A 62 0.83 4.41 10.72
CA GLU A 62 1.46 5.06 11.87
C GLU A 62 2.58 6.00 11.41
N ASN A 63 3.39 5.55 10.45
CA ASN A 63 4.45 6.36 9.86
C ASN A 63 3.89 7.59 9.14
N ALA A 64 2.81 7.43 8.37
CA ALA A 64 2.16 8.52 7.65
C ALA A 64 1.51 9.58 8.58
N LYS A 65 1.12 9.21 9.81
CA LYS A 65 0.65 10.17 10.82
C LYS A 65 1.78 11.05 11.35
N ILE A 66 2.99 10.51 11.41
CA ILE A 66 4.19 11.22 11.89
C ILE A 66 4.75 12.09 10.77
N ASP A 67 4.82 11.54 9.56
CA ASP A 67 5.35 12.20 8.37
C ASP A 67 4.54 11.77 7.13
N PRO A 68 3.60 12.60 6.64
CA PRO A 68 2.82 12.33 5.43
C PRO A 68 3.68 12.10 4.19
N TYR A 69 4.92 12.61 4.16
CA TYR A 69 5.84 12.42 3.04
C TYR A 69 6.38 10.99 2.94
N THR A 70 6.11 10.14 3.92
CA THR A 70 6.47 8.71 3.90
C THR A 70 5.43 7.83 3.20
N PHE A 71 4.33 8.40 2.72
CA PHE A 71 3.27 7.64 2.04
C PHE A 71 3.78 6.90 0.80
N CYS A 72 4.76 7.44 0.08
CA CYS A 72 5.41 6.75 -1.03
C CYS A 72 6.73 7.45 -1.38
N LYS A 73 7.63 6.73 -2.06
CA LYS A 73 8.96 7.26 -2.39
C LYS A 73 8.92 8.36 -3.45
N LEU A 74 8.07 8.21 -4.48
CA LEU A 74 8.10 9.07 -5.68
C LEU A 74 6.83 9.90 -5.92
N CYS A 75 5.74 9.77 -5.15
CA CYS A 75 4.54 10.58 -5.43
C CYS A 75 4.70 12.07 -5.08
N LEU A 76 5.73 12.43 -4.31
CA LEU A 76 5.94 13.81 -3.84
C LEU A 76 7.12 14.51 -4.54
N GLU A 77 7.84 13.81 -5.41
CA GLU A 77 8.81 14.45 -6.30
C GLU A 77 8.12 15.34 -7.36
N ASP A 78 6.80 15.16 -7.59
CA ASP A 78 5.98 15.99 -8.46
C ASP A 78 5.09 16.99 -7.69
N THR A 79 5.66 17.76 -6.76
CA THR A 79 4.99 18.95 -6.19
C THR A 79 4.78 20.09 -7.20
N ARG A 80 4.82 19.82 -8.51
CA ARG A 80 4.42 20.76 -9.57
C ARG A 80 3.09 20.41 -10.23
N GLY A 81 2.45 19.29 -9.88
CA GLY A 81 1.08 18.97 -10.28
C GLY A 81 0.05 19.47 -9.25
N ILE A 82 -0.81 20.40 -9.64
CA ILE A 82 -1.91 20.95 -8.80
C ILE A 82 -2.92 19.85 -8.35
N GLU A 83 -2.86 18.67 -8.97
CA GLU A 83 -3.85 17.60 -8.81
C GLU A 83 -3.67 16.73 -7.55
N CYS A 84 -2.51 16.77 -6.87
CA CYS A 84 -2.31 16.00 -5.62
C CYS A 84 -3.04 16.58 -4.40
N ARG A 85 -3.44 17.86 -4.41
CA ARG A 85 -4.16 18.49 -3.26
C ARG A 85 -5.53 17.88 -2.95
N ALA A 86 -6.16 17.25 -3.93
CA ALA A 86 -7.47 16.62 -3.76
C ALA A 86 -7.41 15.32 -2.93
N LEU A 87 -6.25 14.64 -2.88
CA LEU A 87 -6.08 13.42 -2.08
C LEU A 87 -5.66 13.73 -0.64
N ASP A 88 -4.96 14.84 -0.39
CA ASP A 88 -4.63 15.31 0.97
C ASP A 88 -5.86 15.73 1.79
N SER A 89 -6.96 16.12 1.10
CA SER A 89 -8.20 16.56 1.74
C SER A 89 -9.21 15.43 1.97
N ALA A 90 -8.97 14.23 1.44
CA ALA A 90 -9.85 13.07 1.59
C ALA A 90 -9.51 12.16 2.78
N VAL A 91 -8.48 12.48 3.57
CA VAL A 91 -8.01 11.67 4.71
C VAL A 91 -8.76 11.97 6.03
N TRP A 92 -9.85 12.75 5.98
CA TRP A 92 -10.64 13.06 7.19
C TRP A 92 -12.15 12.89 6.99
N ILE A 93 -12.59 11.69 6.59
CA ILE A 93 -13.91 11.13 6.98
C ILE A 93 -13.73 9.63 7.23
#